data_AF-A0A7V0SSR6-F1
#
_entry.id   AF-A0A7V0SSR6-F1
#
_cell.length_a   1.000
_cell.length_b   1.000
_cell.length_c   1.000
_cell.angle_alpha   90.00
_cell.angle_beta   90.00
_cell.angle_gamma   90.00
#
_symmetry.space_group_name_H-M   'P 1'
#
loop_
_entity.id
_entity.type
_entity.pdbx_description
1 polymer ?
#
loop_
_entity_poly.entity_id
_entity_poly.type
_entity_poly.pdbx_seq_one_letter_code
_entity_poly.pdbx_strand_id
1 'polypeptide(L)'
;MSNEKIVKTARLYALQNAVQFNGKANPKAVVGKVIAVLSKDGFSPKDISPVVGSVVNDVNKLSLDEQKAEIQRVAPELLVKEKKERDFSLPNLPNAVKGKVVTRFPPEPNGYLHIGHAKAAIVDYEYAKKYDGKFILRFDDTNPENAELEFYGAQKEDLKWLGIKWDKEYRTSDNLKKHYGLAEQLIKQGNAYVCDCSPESVKECRFVGKECKCRHYDVELNLNRWKEMLSSSVYGCVLRLKGDMNCPNTAMRDPTLFRIIEKPHPI
;
A
#
# COMPACT_ATOMS: atom_id res chain seq x y z
N MET A 1 -27.78 -13.36 -41.51
CA MET A 1 -26.54 -12.54 -41.51
C MET A 1 -26.01 -12.25 -40.11
N SER A 2 -26.81 -11.75 -39.15
CA SER A 2 -26.35 -11.46 -37.78
C SER A 2 -25.99 -12.71 -36.95
N ASN A 3 -26.85 -13.74 -36.95
CA ASN A 3 -26.64 -14.95 -36.15
C ASN A 3 -25.44 -15.80 -36.62
N GLU A 4 -25.21 -15.86 -37.92
CA GLU A 4 -24.10 -16.63 -38.53
C GLU A 4 -22.73 -16.09 -38.10
N LYS A 5 -22.59 -14.77 -37.99
CA LYS A 5 -21.38 -14.12 -37.48
C LYS A 5 -21.12 -14.47 -36.01
N ILE A 6 -22.18 -14.53 -35.18
CA ILE A 6 -22.09 -14.96 -33.78
C ILE A 6 -21.64 -16.43 -33.71
N VAL A 7 -22.27 -17.33 -34.47
CA VAL A 7 -21.93 -18.76 -34.50
C VAL A 7 -20.48 -18.97 -34.93
N LYS A 8 -20.05 -18.34 -36.02
CA LYS A 8 -18.68 -18.46 -36.54
C LYS A 8 -17.65 -17.98 -35.50
N THR A 9 -17.88 -16.82 -34.90
CA THR A 9 -17.00 -16.26 -33.87
C THR A 9 -16.98 -17.12 -32.60
N ALA A 10 -18.15 -17.61 -32.17
CA ALA A 10 -18.27 -18.51 -31.04
C ALA A 10 -17.52 -19.82 -31.26
N ARG A 11 -17.58 -20.37 -32.48
CA ARG A 11 -16.93 -21.65 -32.81
C ARG A 11 -15.41 -21.52 -32.79
N LEU A 12 -14.87 -20.41 -33.32
CA LEU A 12 -13.44 -20.10 -33.26
C LEU A 12 -12.93 -20.05 -31.82
N TYR A 13 -13.57 -19.25 -30.97
CA TYR A 13 -13.13 -19.10 -29.58
C TYR A 13 -13.43 -20.33 -28.70
N ALA A 14 -14.46 -21.11 -29.04
CA ALA A 14 -14.73 -22.40 -28.41
C ALA A 14 -13.63 -23.41 -28.75
N LEU A 15 -13.25 -23.56 -30.02
CA LEU A 15 -12.15 -24.44 -30.44
C LEU A 15 -10.82 -24.01 -29.78
N GLN A 16 -10.53 -22.71 -29.77
CA GLN A 16 -9.31 -22.18 -29.14
C GLN A 16 -9.27 -22.53 -27.65
N ASN A 17 -10.38 -22.34 -26.95
CA ASN A 17 -10.47 -22.65 -25.54
C ASN A 17 -10.39 -24.17 -25.29
N ALA A 18 -11.08 -24.99 -26.09
CA ALA A 18 -11.03 -26.45 -25.95
C ALA A 18 -9.60 -26.99 -26.11
N VAL A 19 -8.86 -26.53 -27.13
CA VAL A 19 -7.46 -26.93 -27.33
C VAL A 19 -6.56 -26.47 -26.18
N GLN A 20 -6.80 -25.28 -25.61
CA GLN A 20 -6.05 -24.78 -24.44
C GLN A 20 -6.34 -25.56 -23.15
N PHE A 21 -7.53 -26.16 -23.04
CA PHE A 21 -8.01 -26.87 -21.85
C PHE A 21 -8.27 -28.36 -22.12
N ASN A 22 -7.40 -28.97 -22.93
CA ASN A 22 -7.34 -30.42 -23.15
C ASN A 22 -8.68 -31.06 -23.57
N GLY A 23 -9.36 -30.45 -24.53
CA GLY A 23 -10.59 -30.97 -25.13
C GLY A 23 -11.87 -30.33 -24.59
N LYS A 24 -11.79 -29.50 -23.55
CA LYS A 24 -12.96 -28.96 -22.84
C LYS A 24 -13.01 -27.44 -22.86
N ALA A 25 -13.82 -26.88 -23.73
CA ALA A 25 -14.16 -25.46 -23.73
C ALA A 25 -15.07 -25.10 -22.55
N ASN A 26 -14.75 -23.99 -21.88
CA ASN A 26 -15.53 -23.39 -20.80
C ASN A 26 -16.49 -22.33 -21.38
N PRO A 27 -17.82 -22.50 -21.23
CA PRO A 27 -18.80 -21.56 -21.77
C PRO A 27 -18.61 -20.11 -21.32
N LYS A 28 -18.28 -19.87 -20.03
CA LYS A 28 -18.12 -18.51 -19.49
C LYS A 28 -16.90 -17.80 -20.11
N ALA A 29 -15.78 -18.52 -20.24
CA ALA A 29 -14.56 -17.98 -20.84
C ALA A 29 -14.78 -17.63 -22.33
N VAL A 30 -15.48 -18.49 -23.07
CA VAL A 30 -15.79 -18.27 -24.49
C VAL A 30 -16.78 -17.12 -24.66
N VAL A 31 -17.85 -17.05 -23.86
CA VAL A 31 -18.81 -15.93 -23.90
C VAL A 31 -18.10 -14.58 -23.71
N GLY A 32 -17.23 -14.47 -22.70
CA GLY A 32 -16.49 -13.22 -22.45
C GLY A 32 -15.61 -12.80 -23.63
N LYS A 33 -14.96 -13.76 -24.30
CA LYS A 33 -14.15 -13.49 -25.50
C LYS A 33 -14.99 -13.08 -26.70
N VAL A 34 -16.10 -13.76 -26.96
CA VAL A 34 -16.99 -13.47 -28.09
C VAL A 34 -17.64 -12.09 -27.92
N ILE A 35 -18.08 -11.74 -26.72
CA ILE A 35 -18.61 -10.40 -26.41
C ILE A 35 -17.54 -9.31 -26.66
N ALA A 36 -16.30 -9.52 -26.19
CA ALA A 36 -15.22 -8.54 -26.38
C ALA A 36 -14.92 -8.24 -27.86
N VAL A 37 -15.16 -9.21 -28.75
CA VAL A 37 -14.94 -9.08 -30.19
C VAL A 37 -16.16 -8.47 -30.89
N LEU A 38 -17.35 -9.03 -30.66
CA LEU A 38 -18.57 -8.65 -31.39
C LEU A 38 -19.26 -7.39 -30.85
N SER A 39 -18.96 -6.96 -29.62
CA SER A 39 -19.48 -5.68 -29.10
C SER A 39 -19.04 -4.47 -29.94
N LYS A 40 -17.85 -4.55 -30.57
CA LYS A 40 -17.37 -3.54 -31.52
C LYS A 40 -18.21 -3.45 -32.79
N ASP A 41 -18.91 -4.53 -33.12
CA ASP A 41 -19.77 -4.65 -34.30
C ASP A 41 -21.27 -4.41 -33.96
N GLY A 42 -21.57 -3.92 -32.74
CA GLY A 42 -22.93 -3.56 -32.32
C GLY A 42 -23.82 -4.72 -31.84
N PHE A 43 -23.26 -5.91 -31.60
CA PHE A 43 -24.02 -7.05 -31.08
C PHE A 43 -24.26 -6.95 -29.57
N SER A 44 -25.49 -7.26 -29.14
CA SER A 44 -25.86 -7.28 -27.73
C SER A 44 -25.40 -8.57 -27.04
N PRO A 45 -24.90 -8.50 -25.78
CA PRO A 45 -24.61 -9.69 -24.97
C PRO A 45 -25.79 -10.66 -24.83
N LYS A 46 -27.04 -10.16 -24.90
CA LYS A 46 -28.25 -10.98 -24.82
C LYS A 46 -28.42 -11.90 -26.03
N ASP A 47 -27.97 -11.46 -27.20
CA ASP A 47 -28.06 -12.24 -28.45
C ASP A 47 -26.89 -13.23 -28.57
N ILE A 48 -25.75 -12.89 -27.99
CA ILE A 48 -24.51 -13.68 -28.05
C ILE A 48 -24.59 -14.89 -27.10
N SER A 49 -25.02 -14.67 -25.85
CA SER A 49 -24.90 -15.67 -24.78
C SER A 49 -25.62 -17.00 -25.07
N PRO A 50 -26.86 -17.02 -25.61
CA PRO A 50 -27.56 -18.26 -25.94
C PRO A 50 -26.86 -19.07 -27.04
N VAL A 51 -26.32 -18.38 -28.05
CA VAL A 51 -25.67 -19.01 -29.20
C VAL A 51 -24.33 -19.65 -28.80
N VAL A 52 -23.55 -18.96 -27.97
CA VAL A 52 -22.25 -19.47 -27.51
C VAL A 52 -22.41 -20.76 -26.71
N GLY A 53 -23.45 -20.88 -25.87
CA GLY A 53 -23.70 -22.10 -25.10
C GLY A 53 -23.89 -23.34 -25.99
N SER A 54 -24.68 -23.22 -27.05
CA SER A 54 -24.87 -24.31 -28.03
C SER A 54 -23.56 -24.67 -28.72
N VAL A 55 -22.82 -23.67 -29.20
CA VAL A 55 -21.58 -23.89 -29.96
C VAL A 55 -20.49 -24.53 -29.10
N VAL A 56 -20.38 -24.14 -27.83
CA VAL A 56 -19.43 -24.75 -26.89
C VAL A 56 -19.76 -26.22 -26.64
N ASN A 57 -21.05 -26.55 -26.49
CA ASN A 57 -21.46 -27.94 -26.33
C ASN A 57 -21.11 -28.78 -27.57
N ASP A 58 -21.28 -28.23 -28.77
CA ASP A 58 -20.94 -28.95 -30.00
C ASP A 58 -19.43 -29.14 -30.18
N VAL A 59 -18.63 -28.13 -29.85
CA VAL A 59 -17.16 -28.26 -29.86
C VAL A 59 -16.68 -29.28 -28.83
N ASN A 60 -17.30 -29.34 -27.65
CA ASN A 60 -16.95 -30.31 -26.61
C ASN A 60 -17.33 -31.77 -26.95
N LYS A 61 -18.14 -32.01 -27.99
CA LYS A 61 -18.42 -33.36 -28.51
C LYS A 61 -17.32 -33.88 -29.44
N LEU A 62 -16.52 -32.98 -30.02
CA LEU A 62 -15.39 -33.35 -30.87
C LEU A 62 -14.23 -33.87 -30.03
N SER A 63 -13.47 -34.81 -30.57
CA SER A 63 -12.20 -35.24 -30.00
C SER A 63 -11.16 -34.10 -30.03
N LEU A 64 -10.15 -34.17 -29.16
CA LEU A 64 -9.09 -33.17 -29.13
C LEU A 64 -8.35 -33.05 -30.48
N ASP A 65 -8.20 -34.16 -31.20
CA ASP A 65 -7.53 -34.15 -32.50
C ASP A 65 -8.40 -33.51 -33.58
N GLU A 66 -9.71 -33.74 -33.57
CA GLU A 66 -10.67 -33.04 -34.45
C GLU A 66 -10.70 -31.54 -34.16
N GLN A 67 -10.70 -31.15 -32.87
CA GLN A 67 -10.66 -29.74 -32.48
C GLN A 67 -9.38 -29.06 -32.96
N LYS A 68 -8.22 -29.72 -32.80
CA LYS A 68 -6.92 -29.22 -33.28
C LYS A 68 -6.89 -29.11 -34.81
N ALA A 69 -7.36 -30.13 -35.52
CA ALA A 69 -7.42 -30.12 -36.97
C ALA A 69 -8.34 -28.99 -37.49
N GLU A 70 -9.48 -28.79 -36.84
CA GLU A 70 -10.43 -27.75 -37.24
C GLU A 70 -9.87 -26.34 -37.01
N ILE A 71 -9.32 -26.04 -35.83
CA ILE A 71 -8.76 -24.71 -35.58
C ILE A 71 -7.50 -24.44 -36.41
N GLN A 72 -6.66 -25.46 -36.67
CA GLN A 72 -5.50 -25.34 -37.54
C GLN A 72 -5.91 -24.97 -38.98
N ARG A 73 -7.06 -25.45 -39.44
CA ARG A 73 -7.60 -25.15 -40.77
C ARG A 73 -8.25 -23.76 -40.84
N VAL A 74 -9.00 -23.38 -39.82
CA VAL A 74 -9.89 -22.20 -39.90
C VAL A 74 -9.24 -20.94 -39.33
N ALA A 75 -8.38 -21.06 -38.31
CA ALA A 75 -7.73 -19.94 -37.63
C ALA A 75 -6.43 -20.39 -36.92
N PRO A 76 -5.39 -20.84 -37.66
CA PRO A 76 -4.13 -21.30 -37.08
C PRO A 76 -3.44 -20.22 -36.22
N GLU A 77 -3.67 -18.94 -36.52
CA GLU A 77 -3.17 -17.81 -35.75
C GLU A 77 -3.68 -17.78 -34.30
N LEU A 78 -4.87 -18.33 -34.02
CA LEU A 78 -5.42 -18.39 -32.67
C LEU A 78 -4.74 -19.43 -31.78
N LEU A 79 -3.94 -20.35 -32.34
CA LEU A 79 -3.10 -21.27 -31.58
C LEU A 79 -1.82 -20.60 -31.06
N VAL A 80 -1.41 -19.48 -31.66
CA VAL A 80 -0.24 -18.72 -31.23
C VAL A 80 -0.61 -17.87 -30.02
N LYS A 81 -0.14 -18.30 -28.84
CA LYS A 81 -0.29 -17.49 -27.62
C LYS A 81 0.71 -16.35 -27.67
N GLU A 82 0.27 -15.15 -28.07
CA GLU A 82 1.04 -13.93 -27.85
C GLU A 82 1.29 -13.80 -26.34
N LYS A 83 2.53 -14.04 -25.91
CA LYS A 83 2.99 -13.61 -24.59
C LYS A 83 3.01 -12.09 -24.64
N LYS A 84 1.94 -11.46 -24.14
CA LYS A 84 2.00 -10.04 -23.80
C LYS A 84 3.10 -9.88 -22.76
N GLU A 85 4.23 -9.29 -23.17
CA GLU A 85 5.24 -8.83 -22.23
C GLU A 85 4.55 -7.86 -21.28
N ARG A 86 4.57 -8.22 -20.00
CA ARG A 86 4.09 -7.34 -18.95
C ARG A 86 5.31 -6.59 -18.46
N ASP A 87 5.26 -5.27 -18.58
CA ASP A 87 6.24 -4.43 -17.93
C ASP A 87 5.97 -4.44 -16.43
N PHE A 88 6.90 -5.04 -15.68
CA PHE A 88 6.90 -5.02 -14.21
C PHE A 88 7.78 -3.90 -13.65
N SER A 89 8.21 -2.95 -14.50
CA SER A 89 8.98 -1.81 -14.06
C SER A 89 8.16 -0.91 -13.14
N LEU A 90 8.84 -0.33 -12.15
CA LEU A 90 8.25 0.71 -11.34
C LEU A 90 8.05 1.96 -12.21
N PRO A 91 6.94 2.71 -12.04
CA PRO A 91 6.75 3.98 -12.74
C PRO A 91 7.86 4.98 -12.40
N ASN A 92 7.98 6.06 -13.17
CA ASN A 92 8.96 7.10 -12.86
C ASN A 92 8.48 7.95 -11.68
N LEU A 93 9.39 8.25 -10.74
CA LEU A 93 9.13 9.22 -9.69
C LEU A 93 9.12 10.64 -10.29
N PRO A 94 8.15 11.49 -9.92
CA PRO A 94 8.13 12.88 -10.37
C PRO A 94 9.33 13.64 -9.80
N ASN A 95 9.95 14.52 -10.60
CA ASN A 95 11.10 15.35 -10.21
C ASN A 95 12.33 14.58 -9.72
N ALA A 96 12.41 13.28 -9.98
CA ALA A 96 13.54 12.47 -9.54
C ALA A 96 14.81 12.84 -10.32
N VAL A 97 15.85 13.18 -9.58
CA VAL A 97 17.19 13.41 -10.11
C VAL A 97 18.03 12.19 -9.75
N LYS A 98 18.60 11.56 -10.78
CA LYS A 98 19.53 10.44 -10.63
C LYS A 98 20.68 10.79 -9.68
N GLY A 99 21.04 9.90 -8.77
CA GLY A 99 22.02 10.14 -7.70
C GLY A 99 21.48 10.89 -6.47
N LYS A 100 20.27 11.47 -6.52
CA LYS A 100 19.70 12.28 -5.43
C LYS A 100 18.48 11.65 -4.76
N VAL A 101 17.91 10.59 -5.31
CA VAL A 101 16.77 9.88 -4.70
C VAL A 101 17.23 9.22 -3.40
N VAL A 102 16.49 9.44 -2.32
CA VAL A 102 16.71 8.77 -1.04
C VAL A 102 15.39 8.18 -0.58
N THR A 103 15.34 6.86 -0.43
CA THR A 103 14.18 6.14 0.11
C THR A 103 14.52 5.55 1.47
N ARG A 104 13.50 5.15 2.23
CA ARG A 104 13.71 4.43 3.49
C ARG A 104 12.62 3.40 3.73
N PHE A 105 13.02 2.25 4.27
CA PHE A 105 12.12 1.28 4.89
C PHE A 105 12.16 1.46 6.41
N PRO A 106 11.04 1.87 7.05
CA PRO A 106 11.05 2.19 8.46
C PRO A 106 10.23 1.20 9.32
N PRO A 107 10.73 -0.02 9.61
CA PRO A 107 9.99 -0.97 10.41
C PRO A 107 9.95 -0.52 11.88
N GLU A 108 8.84 -0.81 12.56
CA GLU A 108 8.80 -0.78 14.02
C GLU A 108 9.41 -2.09 14.55
N PRO A 109 10.35 -2.07 15.51
CA PRO A 109 10.98 -3.27 16.05
C PRO A 109 10.09 -3.93 17.11
N ASN A 110 8.87 -4.32 16.73
CA ASN A 110 7.85 -4.93 17.60
C ASN A 110 7.26 -6.25 17.07
N GLY A 111 7.89 -6.80 16.03
CA GLY A 111 7.46 -8.05 15.42
C GLY A 111 8.34 -8.48 14.24
N TYR A 112 8.14 -9.73 13.81
CA TYR A 112 8.78 -10.30 12.63
C TYR A 112 8.22 -9.73 11.32
N LEU A 113 9.04 -9.64 10.27
CA LEU A 113 8.57 -9.14 8.98
C LEU A 113 7.74 -10.21 8.26
N HIS A 114 6.49 -9.89 7.91
CA HIS A 114 5.69 -10.69 6.97
C HIS A 114 5.76 -10.18 5.52
N ILE A 115 5.12 -10.89 4.58
CA ILE A 115 5.11 -10.57 3.13
C ILE A 115 4.67 -9.14 2.78
N GLY A 116 3.80 -8.53 3.58
CA GLY A 116 3.42 -7.11 3.42
C GLY A 116 4.61 -6.15 3.54
N HIS A 117 5.54 -6.42 4.46
CA HIS A 117 6.77 -5.64 4.64
C HIS A 117 7.72 -5.85 3.48
N ALA A 118 7.82 -7.08 2.96
CA ALA A 118 8.65 -7.37 1.80
C ALA A 118 8.25 -6.48 0.61
N LYS A 119 6.94 -6.30 0.36
CA LYS A 119 6.46 -5.38 -0.69
C LYS A 119 6.95 -3.95 -0.47
N ALA A 120 6.78 -3.40 0.73
CA ALA A 120 7.19 -2.03 1.03
C ALA A 120 8.70 -1.85 0.88
N ALA A 121 9.49 -2.73 1.50
CA ALA A 121 10.94 -2.70 1.46
C ALA A 121 11.49 -2.83 0.03
N ILE A 122 10.95 -3.77 -0.76
CA ILE A 122 11.38 -3.98 -2.17
C ILE A 122 11.04 -2.76 -3.02
N VAL A 123 9.85 -2.17 -2.87
CA VAL A 123 9.48 -0.99 -3.66
C VAL A 123 10.42 0.19 -3.36
N ASP A 124 10.67 0.47 -2.08
CA ASP A 124 11.59 1.55 -1.69
C ASP A 124 13.03 1.27 -2.15
N TYR A 125 13.49 0.03 -2.04
CA TYR A 125 14.81 -0.41 -2.45
C TYR A 125 15.03 -0.34 -3.96
N GLU A 126 14.07 -0.84 -4.76
CA GLU A 126 14.15 -0.80 -6.22
C GLU A 126 14.04 0.64 -6.76
N TYR A 127 13.32 1.54 -6.07
CA TYR A 127 13.38 2.97 -6.40
C TYR A 127 14.75 3.58 -6.15
N ALA A 128 15.39 3.29 -5.01
CA ALA A 128 16.75 3.75 -4.78
C ALA A 128 17.70 3.24 -5.87
N LYS A 129 17.65 1.94 -6.21
CA LYS A 129 18.46 1.35 -7.28
C LYS A 129 18.19 1.97 -8.65
N LYS A 130 16.92 2.10 -9.04
CA LYS A 130 16.51 2.66 -10.35
C LYS A 130 17.11 4.05 -10.59
N TYR A 131 17.29 4.83 -9.54
CA TYR A 131 17.78 6.19 -9.61
C TYR A 131 19.23 6.38 -9.12
N ASP A 132 20.01 5.31 -8.95
CA ASP A 132 21.35 5.36 -8.34
C ASP A 132 21.38 6.16 -7.02
N GLY A 133 20.29 6.05 -6.26
CA GLY A 133 20.03 6.76 -5.02
C GLY A 133 20.56 6.04 -3.79
N LYS A 134 20.01 6.40 -2.61
CA LYS A 134 20.32 5.75 -1.34
C LYS A 134 19.08 5.10 -0.73
N PHE A 135 19.26 3.91 -0.17
CA PHE A 135 18.25 3.20 0.59
C PHE A 135 18.63 3.17 2.08
N ILE A 136 17.72 3.63 2.92
CA ILE A 136 17.92 3.73 4.37
C ILE A 136 17.06 2.70 5.10
N LEU A 137 17.66 1.95 6.02
CA LEU A 137 16.93 1.21 7.06
C LEU A 137 16.77 2.12 8.29
N ARG A 138 15.54 2.40 8.71
CA ARG A 138 15.29 3.26 9.88
C ARG A 138 14.32 2.61 10.86
N PHE A 139 14.80 2.09 11.98
CA PHE A 139 13.89 1.58 13.00
C PHE A 139 13.06 2.72 13.60
N ASP A 140 11.74 2.62 13.52
CA ASP A 140 10.81 3.59 14.09
C ASP A 140 10.44 3.19 15.53
N ASP A 141 11.44 3.28 16.40
CA ASP A 141 11.46 2.71 17.75
C ASP A 141 10.99 3.69 18.84
N THR A 142 10.01 4.53 18.53
CA THR A 142 9.53 5.56 19.47
C THR A 142 8.56 5.03 20.54
N ASN A 143 8.18 3.75 20.47
CA ASN A 143 7.30 3.10 21.43
C ASN A 143 8.05 2.08 22.30
N PRO A 144 8.54 2.46 23.50
CA PRO A 144 9.28 1.55 24.38
C PRO A 144 8.45 0.39 24.93
N GLU A 145 7.12 0.44 24.87
CA GLU A 145 6.25 -0.66 25.30
C GLU A 145 6.33 -1.88 24.40
N ASN A 146 6.48 -1.64 23.09
CA ASN A 146 6.39 -2.68 22.08
C ASN A 146 7.74 -2.98 21.43
N ALA A 147 8.73 -2.10 21.59
CA ALA A 147 10.05 -2.30 21.02
C ALA A 147 10.82 -3.39 21.79
N GLU A 148 11.38 -4.37 21.07
CA GLU A 148 12.23 -5.42 21.66
C GLU A 148 13.52 -5.60 20.86
N LEU A 149 14.62 -5.89 21.56
CA LEU A 149 15.96 -6.04 20.96
C LEU A 149 16.00 -7.15 19.89
N GLU A 150 15.24 -8.23 20.07
CA GLU A 150 15.24 -9.35 19.13
C GLU A 150 14.79 -8.95 17.72
N PHE A 151 13.82 -8.05 17.62
CA PHE A 151 13.24 -7.66 16.34
C PHE A 151 14.20 -6.83 15.50
N TYR A 152 15.12 -6.06 16.10
CA TYR A 152 16.16 -5.36 15.34
C TYR A 152 17.06 -6.34 14.58
N GLY A 153 17.41 -7.47 15.21
CA GLY A 153 18.21 -8.52 14.58
C GLY A 153 17.43 -9.26 13.51
N ALA A 154 16.26 -9.80 13.88
CA ALA A 154 15.42 -10.59 12.99
C ALA A 154 15.02 -9.83 11.72
N GLN A 155 14.59 -8.56 11.85
CA GLN A 155 14.20 -7.75 10.69
C GLN A 155 15.38 -7.48 9.75
N LYS A 156 16.61 -7.31 10.27
CA LYS A 156 17.82 -7.18 9.44
C LYS A 156 18.13 -8.47 8.70
N GLU A 157 17.95 -9.62 9.36
CA GLU A 157 18.15 -10.93 8.74
C GLU A 157 17.15 -11.18 7.61
N ASP A 158 15.87 -10.89 7.83
CA ASP A 158 14.81 -11.00 6.82
C ASP A 158 15.10 -10.14 5.58
N LEU A 159 15.51 -8.88 5.80
CA LEU A 159 15.88 -7.98 4.69
C LEU A 159 17.12 -8.47 3.93
N LYS A 160 18.13 -8.97 4.63
CA LYS A 160 19.32 -9.59 3.99
C LYS A 160 18.94 -10.84 3.21
N TRP A 161 18.04 -11.67 3.73
CA TRP A 161 17.51 -12.85 3.05
C TRP A 161 16.78 -12.49 1.76
N LEU A 162 16.03 -11.37 1.75
CA LEU A 162 15.44 -10.78 0.54
C LEU A 162 16.46 -10.18 -0.45
N GLY A 163 17.75 -10.17 -0.12
CA GLY A 163 18.80 -9.56 -0.93
C GLY A 163 18.83 -8.03 -0.87
N ILE A 164 18.16 -7.43 0.12
CA ILE A 164 18.13 -5.98 0.33
C ILE A 164 19.37 -5.57 1.12
N LYS A 165 20.06 -4.55 0.62
CA LYS A 165 21.20 -3.89 1.29
C LYS A 165 20.86 -2.43 1.51
N TRP A 166 21.25 -1.87 2.65
CA TRP A 166 21.03 -0.46 2.97
C TRP A 166 22.34 0.30 3.09
N ASP A 167 22.33 1.56 2.64
CA ASP A 167 23.48 2.46 2.68
C ASP A 167 23.71 3.05 4.08
N LYS A 168 22.62 3.23 4.83
CA LYS A 168 22.64 3.78 6.18
C LYS A 168 21.58 3.11 7.04
N GLU A 169 21.90 3.02 8.32
CA GLU A 169 21.00 2.56 9.36
C GLU A 169 20.78 3.70 10.36
N TYR A 170 19.54 3.88 10.79
CA TYR A 170 19.17 4.85 11.83
C TYR A 170 18.16 4.24 12.80
N ARG A 171 18.11 4.81 14.00
CA ARG A 171 17.03 4.63 14.96
C ARG A 171 16.38 5.98 15.22
N THR A 172 15.06 6.03 15.34
CA THR A 172 14.36 7.28 15.67
C THR A 172 14.70 7.71 17.11
N SER A 173 14.88 6.75 18.03
CA SER A 173 15.29 6.96 19.43
C SER A 173 16.59 7.76 19.57
N ASP A 174 17.60 7.50 18.73
CA ASP A 174 18.88 8.24 18.69
C ASP A 174 18.69 9.76 18.43
N ASN A 175 17.52 10.17 17.91
CA ASN A 175 17.20 11.56 17.56
C ASN A 175 16.24 12.24 18.56
N LEU A 176 15.86 11.61 19.68
CA LEU A 176 14.89 12.17 20.62
C LEU A 176 15.27 13.55 21.14
N LYS A 177 16.54 13.79 21.45
CA LYS A 177 17.02 15.13 21.87
C LYS A 177 16.74 16.21 20.81
N LYS A 178 16.89 15.88 19.53
CA LYS A 178 16.54 16.77 18.42
C LYS A 178 15.03 16.99 18.34
N HIS A 179 14.24 15.93 18.51
CA HIS A 179 12.79 16.01 18.53
C HIS A 179 12.28 16.89 19.69
N TYR A 180 12.86 16.79 20.88
CA TYR A 180 12.53 17.66 22.01
C TYR A 180 12.86 19.13 21.74
N GLY A 181 14.01 19.41 21.12
CA GLY A 181 14.36 20.79 20.73
C GLY A 181 13.38 21.38 19.69
N LEU A 182 12.94 20.57 18.73
CA LEU A 182 11.91 20.98 17.76
C LEU A 182 10.54 21.20 18.42
N ALA A 183 10.18 20.37 19.39
CA ALA A 183 8.96 20.55 20.20
C ALA A 183 8.98 21.87 20.96
N GLU A 184 10.09 22.18 21.63
CA GLU A 184 10.29 23.46 22.32
C GLU A 184 10.20 24.64 21.37
N GLN A 185 10.77 24.53 20.16
CA GLN A 185 10.64 25.55 19.12
C GLN A 185 9.17 25.78 18.71
N LEU A 186 8.39 24.70 18.51
CA LEU A 186 6.96 24.83 18.19
C LEU A 186 6.19 25.52 19.31
N ILE A 187 6.50 25.23 20.57
CA ILE A 187 5.88 25.91 21.72
C ILE A 187 6.23 27.41 21.71
N LYS A 188 7.51 27.76 21.51
CA LYS A 188 7.97 29.16 21.43
C LYS A 188 7.29 29.94 20.31
N GLN A 189 6.98 29.28 19.20
CA GLN A 189 6.25 29.86 18.08
C GLN A 189 4.73 29.91 18.31
N GLY A 190 4.23 29.45 19.46
CA GLY A 190 2.79 29.37 19.76
C GLY A 190 2.04 28.27 19.00
N ASN A 191 2.76 27.38 18.30
CA ASN A 191 2.23 26.33 17.43
C ASN A 191 1.99 25.00 18.14
N ALA A 192 2.36 24.87 19.41
CA ALA A 192 2.10 23.67 20.21
C ALA A 192 1.74 24.05 21.66
N TYR A 193 1.03 23.15 22.36
CA TYR A 193 0.62 23.35 23.74
C TYR A 193 0.55 22.02 24.50
N VAL A 194 0.76 22.08 25.82
CA VAL A 194 0.62 20.92 26.71
C VAL A 194 -0.83 20.79 27.14
N CYS A 195 -1.39 19.60 26.97
CA CYS A 195 -2.77 19.26 27.28
C CYS A 195 -2.82 18.19 28.37
N ASP A 196 -3.58 18.47 29.43
CA ASP A 196 -3.88 17.55 30.54
C ASP A 196 -5.35 17.08 30.55
N CYS A 197 -6.11 17.37 29.50
CA CYS A 197 -7.46 16.82 29.34
C CYS A 197 -7.39 15.29 29.21
N SER A 198 -8.40 14.59 29.73
CA SER A 198 -8.48 13.13 29.59
C SER A 198 -8.54 12.71 28.10
N PRO A 199 -8.10 11.49 27.75
CA PRO A 199 -8.18 10.98 26.38
C PRO A 199 -9.60 11.05 25.79
N GLU A 200 -10.62 10.80 26.60
CA GLU A 200 -12.04 10.87 26.21
C GLU A 200 -12.44 12.31 25.87
N SER A 201 -12.06 13.27 26.71
CA SER A 201 -12.32 14.69 26.48
C SER A 201 -11.61 15.19 25.23
N VAL A 202 -10.36 14.77 25.01
CA VAL A 202 -9.61 15.08 23.78
C VAL A 202 -10.32 14.52 22.56
N LYS A 203 -10.77 13.26 22.61
CA LYS A 203 -11.50 12.61 21.52
C LYS A 203 -12.80 13.33 21.20
N GLU A 204 -13.60 13.68 22.21
CA GLU A 204 -14.85 14.41 22.05
C GLU A 204 -14.61 15.80 21.44
N CYS A 205 -13.69 16.58 22.03
CA CYS A 205 -13.33 17.91 21.54
C CYS A 205 -12.89 17.86 20.06
N ARG A 206 -12.06 16.88 19.68
CA ARG A 206 -11.65 16.68 18.29
C ARG A 206 -12.81 16.30 17.38
N PHE A 207 -13.75 15.49 17.85
CA PHE A 207 -14.91 15.07 17.06
C PHE A 207 -15.82 16.25 16.74
N VAL A 208 -16.13 17.09 17.73
CA VAL A 208 -17.02 18.26 17.58
C VAL A 208 -16.31 19.54 17.14
N GLY A 209 -14.98 19.54 17.00
CA GLY A 209 -14.20 20.72 16.60
C GLY A 209 -14.06 21.79 17.70
N LYS A 210 -14.19 21.41 18.97
CA LYS A 210 -14.14 22.33 20.11
C LYS A 210 -12.73 22.42 20.69
N GLU A 211 -12.25 23.64 20.90
CA GLU A 211 -10.96 23.91 21.55
C GLU A 211 -11.04 23.62 23.06
N CYS A 212 -10.02 22.96 23.63
CA CYS A 212 -9.90 22.79 25.07
C CYS A 212 -9.19 23.99 25.72
N LYS A 213 -9.42 24.21 27.02
CA LYS A 213 -8.82 25.32 27.79
C LYS A 213 -7.28 25.41 27.63
N CYS A 214 -6.62 24.26 27.52
CA CYS A 214 -5.17 24.14 27.46
C CYS A 214 -4.57 24.76 26.19
N ARG A 215 -5.36 24.82 25.11
CA ARG A 215 -4.95 25.40 23.83
C ARG A 215 -4.65 26.91 23.93
N HIS A 216 -5.29 27.57 24.89
CA HIS A 216 -5.19 29.00 25.14
C HIS A 216 -4.14 29.38 26.20
N TYR A 217 -3.37 28.41 26.73
CA TYR A 217 -2.24 28.72 27.58
C TYR A 217 -1.20 29.55 26.83
N ASP A 218 -0.58 30.50 27.53
CA ASP A 218 0.51 31.30 26.99
C ASP A 218 1.77 30.45 26.78
N VAL A 219 2.76 31.04 26.11
CA VAL A 219 4.00 30.36 25.75
C VAL A 219 4.81 29.97 26.99
N GLU A 220 4.86 30.83 28.00
CA GLU A 220 5.66 30.61 29.21
C GLU A 220 5.14 29.42 30.02
N LEU A 221 3.83 29.37 30.24
CA LEU A 221 3.17 28.25 30.91
C LEU A 221 3.39 26.93 30.15
N ASN A 222 3.25 26.93 28.82
CA ASN A 222 3.50 25.73 28.02
C ASN A 222 4.96 25.27 28.09
N LEU A 223 5.93 26.18 28.12
CA LEU A 223 7.34 25.85 28.28
C LEU A 223 7.64 25.23 29.65
N ASN A 224 7.04 25.76 30.73
CA ASN A 224 7.20 25.20 32.06
C ASN A 224 6.58 23.80 32.15
N ARG A 225 5.36 23.61 31.64
CA ARG A 225 4.72 22.29 31.59
C ARG A 225 5.48 21.29 30.71
N TRP A 226 6.08 21.75 29.61
CA TRP A 226 6.93 20.89 28.78
C TRP A 226 8.16 20.40 29.54
N LYS A 227 8.81 21.26 30.33
CA LYS A 227 9.91 20.84 31.22
C LYS A 227 9.44 19.81 32.24
N GLU A 228 8.26 20.01 32.84
CA GLU A 228 7.66 19.05 33.79
C GLU A 228 7.42 17.67 33.15
N MET A 229 6.92 17.65 31.90
CA MET A 229 6.74 16.40 31.15
C MET A 229 8.07 15.65 30.94
N LEU A 230 9.17 16.37 30.72
CA LEU A 230 10.51 15.78 30.53
C LEU A 230 11.16 15.34 31.85
N SER A 231 10.79 15.94 32.99
CA SER A 231 11.32 15.60 34.31
C SER A 231 10.52 14.54 35.06
N SER A 232 9.53 13.91 34.42
CA SER A 232 8.63 12.92 35.04
C SER A 232 7.89 13.45 36.28
N SER A 233 7.67 14.76 36.38
CA SER A 233 6.98 15.39 37.51
C SER A 233 5.47 15.53 37.30
N VAL A 234 4.97 15.20 36.11
CA VAL A 234 3.56 15.21 35.74
C VAL A 234 3.21 13.94 34.96
N TYR A 235 1.95 13.54 35.05
CA TYR A 235 1.42 12.33 34.41
C TYR A 235 0.18 12.67 33.57
N GLY A 236 -0.15 11.80 32.61
CA GLY A 236 -1.34 11.95 31.76
C GLY A 236 -1.33 13.16 30.81
N CYS A 237 -0.22 13.90 30.75
CA CYS A 237 -0.07 15.05 29.86
C CYS A 237 0.43 14.64 28.48
N VAL A 238 -0.02 15.36 27.46
CA VAL A 238 0.42 15.21 26.07
C VAL A 238 0.79 16.56 25.47
N LEU A 239 1.79 16.61 24.60
CA LEU A 239 2.06 17.79 23.79
C LEU A 239 1.26 17.67 22.49
N ARG A 240 0.50 18.71 22.13
CA ARG A 240 -0.33 18.74 20.92
C ARG A 240 0.09 19.89 20.02
N LEU A 241 0.05 19.66 18.71
CA LEU A 241 0.17 20.72 17.71
C LEU A 241 -1.12 21.56 17.74
N LYS A 242 -1.02 22.87 17.53
CA LYS A 242 -2.17 23.72 17.21
C LYS A 242 -2.46 23.59 15.71
N GLY A 243 -3.32 22.65 15.37
CA GLY A 243 -3.89 22.49 14.04
C GLY A 243 -5.16 23.32 13.87
N ASP A 244 -5.88 22.99 12.81
CA ASP A 244 -7.21 23.55 12.52
C ASP A 244 -8.29 22.61 13.09
N MET A 245 -8.99 23.07 14.12
CA MET A 245 -10.06 22.30 14.77
C MET A 245 -11.29 22.11 13.87
N ASN A 246 -11.45 22.92 12.83
CA ASN A 246 -12.50 22.78 11.83
C ASN A 246 -12.06 21.96 10.62
N CYS A 247 -10.84 21.42 10.60
CA CYS A 247 -10.33 20.67 9.46
C CYS A 247 -11.25 19.46 9.16
N PRO A 248 -11.64 19.23 7.88
CA PRO A 248 -12.40 18.05 7.50
C PRO A 248 -11.65 16.75 7.82
N ASN A 249 -10.32 16.78 7.79
CA ASN A 249 -9.49 15.68 8.27
C ASN A 249 -9.33 15.76 9.79
N THR A 250 -10.05 14.90 10.51
CA THR A 250 -10.02 14.83 11.98
C THR A 250 -8.64 14.54 12.56
N ALA A 251 -7.72 13.94 11.78
CA ALA A 251 -6.33 13.74 12.19
C ALA A 251 -5.57 15.07 12.36
N MET A 252 -5.94 16.12 11.63
CA MET A 252 -5.30 17.44 11.69
C MET A 252 -5.86 18.35 12.79
N ARG A 253 -6.90 17.91 13.49
CA ARG A 253 -7.50 18.62 14.63
C ARG A 253 -6.64 18.39 15.87
N ASP A 254 -5.70 19.32 16.09
CA ASP A 254 -4.72 19.34 17.17
C ASP A 254 -4.09 17.95 17.48
N PRO A 255 -3.33 17.36 16.53
CA PRO A 255 -2.72 16.05 16.71
C PRO A 255 -1.71 16.02 17.86
N THR A 256 -1.63 14.88 18.54
CA THR A 256 -0.62 14.63 19.58
C THR A 256 0.76 14.46 18.95
N LEU A 257 1.74 15.21 19.48
CA LEU A 257 3.15 15.14 19.11
C LEU A 257 3.97 14.30 20.09
N PHE A 258 3.72 14.46 21.40
CA PHE A 258 4.42 13.71 22.45
C PHE A 258 3.45 13.20 23.50
N ARG A 259 3.78 12.05 24.09
CA ARG A 259 3.10 11.43 25.23
C ARG A 259 4.14 10.95 26.23
N ILE A 260 3.71 10.80 27.49
CA ILE A 260 4.53 10.22 28.55
C ILE A 260 4.33 8.70 28.55
N ILE A 261 5.42 7.94 28.55
CA ILE A 261 5.41 6.49 28.78
C ILE A 261 6.47 6.20 29.83
N GLU A 262 6.06 5.53 30.92
CA GLU A 262 6.91 5.20 32.06
C GLU A 262 7.54 3.82 31.90
N LYS A 263 8.14 3.56 30.74
CA LYS A 263 8.86 2.32 30.46
C LYS A 263 10.21 2.65 29.84
N PRO A 264 11.31 2.04 30.32
CA PRO A 264 12.61 2.21 29.69
C PRO A 264 12.55 1.70 28.24
N HIS A 265 13.23 2.40 27.35
CA HIS A 265 13.46 1.93 25.99
C HIS A 265 14.45 0.74 26.02
N PRO A 266 14.28 -0.29 25.17
CA PRO A 266 15.14 -1.49 25.16
C PRO A 266 16.61 -1.22 24.79
N ILE A 267 16.92 -0.05 24.26
CA ILE A 267 18.27 0.42 23.85
C ILE A 267 18.54 1.76 24.53
#